data_AF-A0A7S1VP42-F1
#
_entry.id   AF-A0A7S1VP42-F1
#
_cell.length_a   1.000
_cell.length_b   1.000
_cell.length_c   1.000
_cell.angle_alpha   90.00
_cell.angle_beta   90.00
_cell.angle_gamma   90.00
#
_symmetry.space_group_name_H-M   'P 1'
#
loop_
_entity.id
_entity.type
_entity.pdbx_description
1 polymer ?
#
loop_
_entity_poly.entity_id
_entity_poly.type
_entity_poly.pdbx_seq_one_letter_code
_entity_poly.pdbx_strand_id
1 'polypeptide(L)'
;MSTMDMNYLEKMPWFMKGSRSDAESSLRSEDPGSFVIRPSSQPNCLALSHKVSNGSVGHALIHSTSAGFRLEQTQNAFPTLELLVLSIKKHFTVNDSMSSFGSSGASHHNASIDELAGMFPDNPRESLVAALQLAGGSTDKAAELMLNESLYTSDRDDNETAVLVKMIVASCGELSPKVSDVCGAVQRIRTYQELKQKVQLGKAVADVKKALQPFPSSPAVQKSRPRPTDLPPGPPGTTEEQLVRFKNTIQVSVWEVQCKLDAIAADISKPSLKPKVKEVAAALKSVREALATVDSLAEGGAAGAGGAGGDAPAGTGRAAPKTDEEFYLDFNAITLEKEIGKGAYGKVYKGMYDNRVVAVKTIEITDPKE
;
A
#
# COMPACT_ATOMS: atom_id res chain seq x y z
N MET A 1 -17.40 23.44 -18.69
CA MET A 1 -15.95 23.73 -18.70
C MET A 1 -15.72 24.85 -17.71
N SER A 2 -15.01 24.59 -16.61
CA SER A 2 -14.68 25.64 -15.65
C SER A 2 -13.76 26.64 -16.35
N THR A 3 -14.22 27.88 -16.52
CA THR A 3 -13.40 29.00 -16.95
C THR A 3 -12.18 29.09 -16.04
N MET A 4 -10.97 29.03 -16.61
CA MET A 4 -9.75 29.21 -15.83
C MET A 4 -9.82 30.56 -15.11
N ASP A 5 -9.71 30.54 -13.79
CA ASP A 5 -9.70 31.77 -13.00
C ASP A 5 -8.34 32.46 -13.15
N MET A 6 -8.28 33.44 -14.05
CA MET A 6 -7.05 34.21 -14.29
C MET A 6 -6.59 34.94 -13.02
N ASN A 7 -7.51 35.39 -12.15
CA ASN A 7 -7.13 36.09 -10.91
C ASN A 7 -6.37 35.19 -9.93
N TYR A 8 -6.64 33.88 -9.99
CA TYR A 8 -5.90 32.89 -9.21
C TYR A 8 -4.51 32.65 -9.79
N LEU A 9 -4.40 32.49 -11.11
CA LEU A 9 -3.12 32.28 -11.80
C LEU A 9 -2.16 33.44 -11.59
N GLU A 10 -2.64 34.68 -11.56
CA GLU A 10 -1.86 35.89 -11.33
C GLU A 10 -1.14 35.93 -9.98
N LYS A 11 -1.60 35.15 -9.01
CA LYS A 11 -0.97 35.03 -7.70
C LYS A 11 0.16 34.00 -7.69
N MET A 12 0.32 33.23 -8.77
CA MET A 12 1.32 32.17 -8.85
C MET A 12 2.67 32.74 -9.30
N PRO A 13 3.78 32.36 -8.63
CA PRO A 13 5.10 32.92 -8.91
C PRO A 13 5.68 32.50 -10.27
N TRP A 14 5.12 31.44 -10.88
CA TRP A 14 5.51 30.92 -12.19
C TRP A 14 4.59 31.40 -13.32
N PHE A 15 3.59 32.23 -13.02
CA PHE A 15 2.67 32.76 -14.01
C PHE A 15 3.04 34.18 -14.43
N MET A 16 2.93 34.45 -15.72
CA MET A 16 3.19 35.75 -16.33
C MET A 16 2.01 36.19 -17.19
N LYS A 17 1.53 37.41 -16.97
CA LYS A 17 0.70 38.11 -17.94
C LYS A 17 1.59 38.64 -19.04
N GLY A 18 1.64 37.96 -20.18
CA GLY A 18 2.47 38.40 -21.29
C GLY A 18 2.27 37.58 -22.53
N SER A 19 2.72 38.14 -23.64
CA SER A 19 2.85 37.48 -24.93
C SER A 19 4.05 36.54 -24.96
N ARG A 20 4.22 35.85 -26.09
CA ARG A 20 5.43 35.07 -26.37
C ARG A 20 6.70 35.92 -26.28
N SER A 21 6.66 37.13 -26.83
CA SER A 21 7.81 38.06 -26.82
C SER A 21 8.18 38.50 -25.41
N ASP A 22 7.19 38.69 -24.54
CA ASP A 22 7.43 39.09 -23.13
C ASP A 22 8.08 37.93 -22.35
N ALA A 23 7.63 36.70 -22.59
CA ALA A 23 8.26 35.50 -22.01
C ALA A 23 9.70 35.29 -22.52
N GLU A 24 9.96 35.49 -23.82
CA GLU A 24 11.31 35.41 -24.37
C GLU A 24 12.24 36.50 -23.81
N SER A 25 11.71 37.69 -23.57
CA SER A 25 12.47 38.81 -23.01
C SER A 25 12.81 38.58 -21.53
N SER A 26 11.85 38.10 -20.74
CA SER A 26 12.06 37.79 -19.32
C SER A 26 13.00 36.61 -19.12
N LEU A 27 12.86 35.52 -19.88
CA LEU A 27 13.74 34.36 -19.80
C LEU A 27 15.11 34.58 -20.46
N ARG A 28 15.37 35.76 -21.04
CA ARG A 28 16.64 36.01 -21.75
C ARG A 28 17.82 35.98 -20.79
N SER A 29 17.68 36.62 -19.64
CA SER A 29 18.69 36.77 -18.58
C SER A 29 18.62 35.71 -17.49
N GLU A 30 17.63 34.82 -17.55
CA GLU A 30 17.45 33.76 -16.56
C GLU A 30 18.28 32.53 -16.90
N ASP A 31 18.56 31.72 -15.88
CA ASP A 31 19.30 30.47 -16.02
C ASP A 31 18.50 29.43 -16.82
N PRO A 32 19.17 28.52 -17.56
CA PRO A 32 18.55 27.30 -18.10
C PRO A 32 17.67 26.58 -17.08
N GLY A 33 16.53 26.08 -17.55
CA GLY A 33 15.51 25.44 -16.70
C GLY A 33 14.50 26.40 -16.11
N SER A 34 14.77 27.70 -16.14
CA SER A 34 13.78 28.73 -15.81
C SER A 34 12.60 28.66 -16.77
N PHE A 35 11.40 28.83 -16.25
CA PHE A 35 10.18 28.77 -17.06
C PHE A 35 9.12 29.73 -16.54
N VAL A 36 8.18 30.06 -17.43
CA VAL A 36 6.97 30.81 -17.12
C VAL A 36 5.77 30.19 -17.84
N ILE A 37 4.61 30.24 -17.20
CA ILE A 37 3.33 29.93 -17.84
C ILE A 37 2.62 31.25 -18.11
N ARG A 38 2.05 31.38 -19.31
CA ARG A 38 1.36 32.59 -19.76
C ARG A 38 0.08 32.25 -20.53
N PRO A 39 -0.82 33.22 -20.74
CA PRO A 39 -1.91 33.07 -21.68
C PRO A 39 -1.40 32.70 -23.09
N SER A 40 -2.09 31.80 -23.76
CA SER A 40 -1.82 31.50 -25.18
C SER A 40 -2.60 32.45 -26.08
N SER A 41 -2.08 32.67 -27.30
CA SER A 41 -2.87 33.27 -28.38
C SER A 41 -3.92 32.30 -28.93
N GLN A 42 -3.78 31.01 -28.65
CA GLN A 42 -4.80 30.02 -28.99
C GLN A 42 -5.94 30.02 -27.95
N PRO A 43 -7.21 29.95 -28.39
CA PRO A 43 -8.36 30.00 -27.49
C PRO A 43 -8.33 28.84 -26.49
N ASN A 44 -8.67 29.15 -25.22
CA ASN A 44 -8.77 28.21 -24.11
C ASN A 44 -7.49 27.41 -23.79
N CYS A 45 -6.32 27.89 -24.22
CA CYS A 45 -5.03 27.27 -23.91
C CYS A 45 -4.15 28.22 -23.09
N LEU A 46 -3.29 27.64 -22.27
CA LEU A 46 -2.11 28.33 -21.74
C LEU A 46 -0.89 27.96 -22.58
N ALA A 47 0.20 28.67 -22.37
CA ALA A 47 1.48 28.36 -23.00
C ALA A 47 2.58 28.32 -21.94
N LEU A 48 3.37 27.26 -21.97
CA LEU A 48 4.65 27.16 -21.28
C LEU A 48 5.72 27.80 -22.15
N SER A 49 6.56 28.65 -21.56
CA SER A 49 7.81 29.11 -22.15
C SER A 49 8.94 28.77 -21.19
N HIS A 50 10.01 28.13 -21.68
CA HIS A 50 11.11 27.69 -20.82
C HIS A 50 12.45 27.97 -21.48
N LYS A 51 13.45 28.31 -20.66
CA LYS A 51 14.83 28.52 -21.07
C LYS A 51 15.49 27.16 -21.27
N VAL A 52 15.84 26.88 -22.52
CA VAL A 52 16.63 25.71 -22.87
C VAL A 52 18.10 26.05 -22.64
N SER A 53 18.87 25.04 -22.28
CA SER A 53 20.31 25.09 -22.07
C SER A 53 21.16 25.74 -23.17
N ASN A 54 20.75 25.61 -24.43
CA ASN A 54 21.41 26.27 -25.55
C ASN A 54 21.16 27.80 -25.59
N GLY A 55 20.50 28.35 -24.57
CA GLY A 55 20.15 29.76 -24.44
C GLY A 55 18.87 30.16 -25.18
N SER A 56 18.30 29.28 -26.00
CA SER A 56 17.02 29.52 -26.69
C SER A 56 15.83 29.35 -25.73
N VAL A 57 14.68 29.88 -26.13
CA VAL A 57 13.43 29.73 -25.37
C VAL A 57 12.51 28.79 -26.13
N GLY A 58 12.18 27.66 -25.51
CA GLY A 58 11.22 26.68 -26.01
C GLY A 58 9.80 27.06 -25.59
N HIS A 59 8.81 26.68 -26.41
CA HIS A 59 7.40 26.91 -26.12
C HIS A 59 6.57 25.65 -26.35
N ALA A 60 5.58 25.43 -25.49
CA ALA A 60 4.62 24.35 -25.62
C ALA A 60 3.23 24.81 -25.16
N LEU A 61 2.17 24.35 -25.81
CA LEU A 61 0.80 24.62 -25.37
C LEU A 61 0.45 23.78 -24.13
N ILE A 62 -0.41 24.32 -23.29
CA ILE A 62 -1.06 23.58 -22.20
C ILE A 62 -2.56 23.58 -22.50
N HIS A 63 -3.09 22.40 -22.80
CA HIS A 63 -4.49 22.17 -23.08
C HIS A 63 -5.26 21.92 -21.79
N SER A 64 -6.40 22.60 -21.65
CA SER A 64 -7.42 22.24 -20.66
C SER A 64 -8.34 21.20 -21.26
N THR A 65 -8.39 20.02 -20.65
CA THR A 65 -9.24 18.91 -21.06
C THR A 65 -10.19 18.52 -19.94
N SER A 66 -11.18 17.67 -20.22
CA SER A 66 -12.04 17.10 -19.17
C SER A 66 -11.27 16.28 -18.14
N ALA A 67 -10.10 15.73 -18.49
CA ALA A 67 -9.23 14.96 -17.61
C ALA A 67 -8.22 15.82 -16.84
N GLY A 68 -8.17 17.14 -17.09
CA GLY A 68 -7.21 18.07 -16.49
C GLY A 68 -6.32 18.79 -17.53
N PHE A 69 -5.15 19.24 -17.09
CA PHE A 69 -4.20 20.03 -17.85
C PHE A 69 -3.12 19.15 -18.47
N ARG A 70 -2.82 19.36 -19.75
CA ARG A 70 -1.87 18.52 -20.49
C ARG A 70 -0.96 19.36 -21.36
N LEU A 71 0.34 19.05 -21.35
CA LEU A 71 1.30 19.71 -22.23
C LEU A 71 1.17 19.17 -23.66
N GLU A 72 1.34 20.03 -24.65
CA GLU A 72 1.39 19.67 -26.06
C GLU A 72 2.37 18.52 -26.29
N GLN A 73 2.02 17.57 -27.15
CA GLN A 73 2.83 16.38 -27.44
C GLN A 73 3.02 15.40 -26.27
N THR A 74 2.34 15.61 -25.14
CA THR A 74 2.29 14.64 -24.03
C THR A 74 0.91 14.01 -23.93
N GLN A 75 0.83 12.76 -23.47
CA GLN A 75 -0.45 12.10 -23.19
C GLN A 75 -0.92 12.29 -21.74
N ASN A 76 -0.03 12.67 -20.83
CA ASN A 76 -0.30 12.79 -19.40
C ASN A 76 -1.13 14.04 -19.08
N ALA A 77 -2.36 13.84 -18.61
CA ALA A 77 -3.19 14.90 -18.06
C ALA A 77 -3.03 14.98 -16.53
N PHE A 78 -2.84 16.19 -16.03
CA PHE A 78 -2.71 16.47 -14.60
C PHE A 78 -4.00 17.12 -14.08
N PRO A 79 -4.55 16.66 -12.95
CA PRO A 79 -5.82 17.18 -12.43
C PRO A 79 -5.82 18.70 -12.20
N THR A 80 -4.66 19.27 -11.86
CA THR A 80 -4.49 20.70 -11.63
C THR A 80 -3.23 21.22 -12.33
N LEU A 81 -3.18 22.52 -12.58
CA LEU A 81 -2.04 23.15 -13.26
C LEU A 81 -0.78 23.12 -12.37
N GLU A 82 -0.93 23.18 -11.05
CA GLU A 82 0.16 23.07 -10.09
C GLU A 82 0.85 21.71 -10.16
N LEU A 83 0.09 20.62 -10.32
CA LEU A 83 0.66 19.29 -10.48
C LEU A 83 1.43 19.15 -11.80
N LEU A 84 0.94 19.79 -12.87
CA LEU A 84 1.69 19.91 -14.13
C LEU A 84 2.97 20.72 -13.94
N VAL A 85 2.92 21.83 -13.19
CA VAL A 85 4.11 22.65 -12.90
C VAL A 85 5.13 21.89 -12.04
N LEU A 86 4.67 21.09 -11.08
CA LEU A 86 5.55 20.25 -10.26
C LEU A 86 6.25 19.16 -11.10
N SER A 87 5.54 18.55 -12.06
CA SER A 87 6.14 17.56 -12.96
C SER A 87 7.16 18.19 -13.90
N ILE A 88 6.86 19.38 -14.42
CA ILE A 88 7.78 20.24 -15.19
C ILE A 88 9.05 20.54 -14.40
N LYS A 89 8.92 21.02 -13.15
CA LYS A 89 10.07 21.36 -12.30
C LYS A 89 10.99 20.16 -12.12
N LYS A 90 10.42 19.00 -11.81
CA LYS A 90 11.18 17.75 -11.65
C LYS A 90 11.93 17.38 -12.93
N HIS A 91 11.31 17.56 -14.10
CA HIS A 91 11.89 17.21 -15.39
C HIS A 91 13.02 18.17 -15.82
N PHE A 92 12.85 19.48 -15.62
CA PHE A 92 13.89 20.46 -15.97
C PHE A 92 15.09 20.42 -15.01
N THR A 93 14.88 20.18 -13.72
CA THR A 93 16.00 20.03 -12.76
C THR A 93 16.92 18.85 -13.04
N VAL A 94 16.44 17.84 -13.77
CA VAL A 94 17.26 16.67 -14.15
C VAL A 94 18.03 16.92 -15.46
N ASN A 95 17.48 17.72 -16.38
CA ASN A 95 18.07 17.94 -17.71
C ASN A 95 19.14 19.06 -17.76
N ASP A 96 19.16 20.03 -16.84
CA ASP A 96 20.18 21.10 -16.86
C ASP A 96 21.56 20.68 -16.34
N SER A 97 21.67 19.50 -15.73
CA SER A 97 22.99 18.90 -15.47
C SER A 97 23.63 18.29 -16.73
N MET A 98 22.93 18.27 -17.89
CA MET A 98 23.29 17.45 -19.05
C MET A 98 23.52 18.20 -20.36
N SER A 99 23.59 19.53 -20.36
CA SER A 99 23.45 20.32 -21.59
C SER A 99 24.69 21.10 -22.06
N SER A 100 25.87 20.77 -21.53
CA SER A 100 27.14 21.44 -21.87
C SER A 100 27.83 20.96 -23.16
N PHE A 101 27.26 20.07 -23.99
CA PHE A 101 27.98 19.55 -25.18
C PHE A 101 27.10 19.51 -26.44
N GLY A 102 27.49 20.30 -27.44
CA GLY A 102 26.68 20.66 -28.60
C GLY A 102 26.82 19.80 -29.86
N SER A 103 25.77 19.92 -30.70
CA SER A 103 25.74 19.96 -32.17
C SER A 103 27.01 19.60 -32.95
N SER A 104 27.28 18.30 -33.12
CA SER A 104 28.12 17.74 -34.20
C SER A 104 27.91 16.22 -34.29
N GLY A 105 26.81 15.72 -34.88
CA GLY A 105 26.65 14.25 -34.90
C GLY A 105 25.40 13.61 -35.51
N ALA A 106 24.60 14.30 -36.33
CA ALA A 106 23.32 13.78 -36.80
C ALA A 106 23.40 12.42 -37.56
N SER A 107 24.51 12.10 -38.23
CA SER A 107 24.67 10.79 -38.91
C SER A 107 25.11 9.66 -37.98
N HIS A 108 25.84 9.96 -36.90
CA HIS A 108 26.30 8.95 -35.95
C HIS A 108 25.17 8.42 -35.08
N HIS A 109 24.18 9.25 -34.74
CA HIS A 109 23.07 8.83 -33.89
C HIS A 109 22.15 7.80 -34.54
N ASN A 110 21.96 7.80 -35.86
CA ASN A 110 21.10 6.79 -36.50
C ASN A 110 21.68 5.37 -36.39
N ALA A 111 23.00 5.21 -36.56
CA ALA A 111 23.64 3.91 -36.40
C ALA A 111 23.54 3.40 -34.95
N SER A 112 23.73 4.29 -33.97
CA SER A 112 23.59 3.96 -32.54
C SER A 112 22.14 3.67 -32.12
N ILE A 113 21.14 4.32 -32.75
CA ILE A 113 19.72 4.01 -32.54
C ILE A 113 19.41 2.62 -33.10
N ASP A 114 19.92 2.28 -34.28
CA ASP A 114 19.68 0.98 -34.89
C ASP A 114 20.39 -0.15 -34.11
N GLU A 115 21.55 0.13 -33.52
CA GLU A 115 22.24 -0.77 -32.59
C GLU A 115 21.42 -1.01 -31.30
N LEU A 116 20.91 0.07 -30.67
CA LEU A 116 20.02 -0.04 -29.51
C LEU A 116 18.69 -0.72 -29.84
N ALA A 117 18.15 -0.52 -31.05
CA ALA A 117 16.95 -1.21 -31.51
C ALA A 117 17.18 -2.72 -31.65
N GLY A 118 18.41 -3.14 -31.99
CA GLY A 118 18.82 -4.54 -31.95
C GLY A 118 18.88 -5.11 -30.53
N MET A 119 19.28 -4.30 -29.54
CA MET A 119 19.36 -4.71 -28.12
C MET A 119 18.00 -4.69 -27.41
N PHE A 120 17.09 -3.80 -27.82
CA PHE A 120 15.78 -3.57 -27.21
C PHE A 120 14.67 -3.50 -28.27
N PRO A 121 14.35 -4.62 -28.96
CA PRO A 121 13.45 -4.62 -30.12
C PRO A 121 11.99 -4.25 -29.79
N ASP A 122 11.58 -4.40 -28.54
CA ASP A 122 10.22 -4.11 -28.09
C ASP A 122 10.03 -2.64 -27.68
N ASN A 123 11.10 -1.85 -27.64
CA ASN A 123 11.04 -0.45 -27.23
C ASN A 123 10.81 0.47 -28.45
N PRO A 124 9.89 1.44 -28.36
CA PRO A 124 9.63 2.36 -29.45
C PRO A 124 10.87 3.23 -29.72
N ARG A 125 11.09 3.60 -30.99
CA ARG A 125 12.29 4.34 -31.45
C ARG A 125 12.51 5.63 -30.67
N GLU A 126 11.43 6.28 -30.26
CA GLU A 126 11.43 7.51 -29.46
C GLU A 126 12.10 7.30 -28.10
N SER A 127 11.88 6.16 -27.44
CA SER A 127 12.54 5.82 -26.17
C SER A 127 14.03 5.57 -26.36
N LEU A 128 14.43 4.93 -27.47
CA LEU A 128 15.84 4.70 -27.80
C LEU A 128 16.57 6.02 -28.09
N VAL A 129 15.93 6.93 -28.82
CA VAL A 129 16.45 8.27 -29.10
C VAL A 129 16.61 9.05 -27.81
N ALA A 130 15.61 9.01 -26.92
CA ALA A 130 15.67 9.68 -25.62
C ALA A 130 16.81 9.13 -24.75
N ALA A 131 16.93 7.81 -24.63
CA ALA A 131 18.02 7.18 -23.86
C ALA A 131 19.39 7.50 -24.44
N LEU A 132 19.54 7.48 -25.77
CA LEU A 132 20.79 7.83 -26.44
C LEU A 132 21.13 9.33 -26.26
N GLN A 133 20.14 10.20 -26.23
CA GLN A 133 20.33 11.62 -25.92
C GLN A 133 20.73 11.85 -24.45
N LEU A 134 20.08 11.16 -23.51
CA LEU A 134 20.44 11.20 -22.08
C LEU A 134 21.84 10.63 -21.81
N ALA A 135 22.25 9.64 -22.59
CA ALA A 135 23.57 9.03 -22.53
C ALA A 135 24.67 9.83 -23.26
N GLY A 136 24.35 10.99 -23.84
CA GLY A 136 25.30 11.81 -24.60
C GLY A 136 25.84 11.12 -25.85
N GLY A 137 25.03 10.29 -26.51
CA GLY A 137 25.41 9.53 -27.70
C GLY A 137 26.10 8.19 -27.45
N SER A 138 26.37 7.83 -26.19
CA SER A 138 26.96 6.53 -25.84
C SER A 138 25.90 5.43 -25.82
N THR A 139 26.04 4.43 -26.68
CA THR A 139 25.14 3.27 -26.75
C THR A 139 25.17 2.43 -25.47
N ASP A 140 26.33 2.20 -24.87
CA ASP A 140 26.46 1.43 -23.63
C ASP A 140 25.72 2.08 -22.45
N LYS A 141 25.89 3.40 -22.25
CA LYS A 141 25.18 4.14 -21.21
C LYS A 141 23.69 4.26 -21.51
N ALA A 142 23.32 4.38 -22.78
CA ALA A 142 21.92 4.37 -23.18
C ALA A 142 21.28 3.01 -22.91
N ALA A 143 21.99 1.91 -23.15
CA ALA A 143 21.54 0.57 -22.79
C ALA A 143 21.43 0.41 -21.26
N GLU A 144 22.38 0.93 -20.49
CA GLU A 144 22.30 0.94 -19.03
C GLU A 144 21.12 1.77 -18.51
N LEU A 145 20.84 2.94 -19.11
CA LEU A 145 19.66 3.73 -18.82
C LEU A 145 18.39 2.99 -19.20
N MET A 146 18.33 2.35 -20.37
CA MET A 146 17.19 1.54 -20.81
C MET A 146 16.92 0.33 -19.91
N LEU A 147 17.98 -0.23 -19.30
CA LEU A 147 17.89 -1.32 -18.33
C LEU A 147 17.47 -0.82 -16.94
N ASN A 148 17.86 0.40 -16.56
CA ASN A 148 17.52 1.03 -15.28
C ASN A 148 16.18 1.81 -15.29
N GLU A 149 15.74 2.31 -16.45
CA GLU A 149 14.52 3.08 -16.65
C GLU A 149 13.31 2.18 -16.91
N SER A 150 12.81 1.61 -15.82
CA SER A 150 11.40 1.24 -15.69
C SER A 150 10.44 2.45 -15.69
N LEU A 151 10.76 3.55 -16.38
CA LEU A 151 10.19 4.88 -16.12
C LEU A 151 9.24 5.44 -17.18
N TYR A 152 9.11 4.82 -18.36
CA TYR A 152 8.27 5.37 -19.44
C TYR A 152 7.47 4.35 -20.24
N THR A 153 6.64 3.57 -19.58
CA THR A 153 5.53 2.91 -20.29
C THR A 153 4.27 2.96 -19.44
N SER A 154 3.31 3.80 -19.84
CA SER A 154 1.90 3.63 -19.45
C SER A 154 1.40 2.22 -19.81
N ASP A 155 2.01 1.59 -20.82
CA ASP A 155 1.81 0.18 -21.15
C ASP A 155 2.47 -0.79 -20.16
N ARG A 156 3.55 -0.41 -19.43
CA ARG A 156 4.00 -1.19 -18.25
C ARG A 156 2.99 -1.08 -17.15
N ASP A 157 2.47 0.10 -16.85
CA ASP A 157 1.51 0.21 -15.74
C ASP A 157 0.26 -0.63 -16.02
N ASP A 158 -0.23 -0.66 -17.27
CA ASP A 158 -1.34 -1.53 -17.65
C ASP A 158 -0.93 -3.02 -17.69
N ASN A 159 0.28 -3.36 -18.14
CA ASN A 159 0.77 -4.75 -18.15
C ASN A 159 1.10 -5.27 -16.73
N GLU A 160 1.76 -4.48 -15.90
CA GLU A 160 2.02 -4.72 -14.48
C GLU A 160 0.71 -4.79 -13.70
N THR A 161 -0.26 -3.92 -14.00
CA THR A 161 -1.62 -4.03 -13.45
C THR A 161 -2.28 -5.32 -13.92
N ALA A 162 -2.16 -5.72 -15.18
CA ALA A 162 -2.71 -6.97 -15.69
C ALA A 162 -2.06 -8.22 -15.04
N VAL A 163 -0.74 -8.18 -14.83
CA VAL A 163 0.01 -9.22 -14.11
C VAL A 163 -0.45 -9.28 -12.65
N LEU A 164 -0.56 -8.14 -11.97
CA LEU A 164 -1.06 -8.04 -10.60
C LEU A 164 -2.49 -8.55 -10.47
N VAL A 165 -3.37 -8.21 -11.41
CA VAL A 165 -4.75 -8.70 -11.46
C VAL A 165 -4.77 -10.22 -11.56
N LYS A 166 -3.95 -10.82 -12.46
CA LYS A 166 -3.82 -12.28 -12.57
C LYS A 166 -3.31 -12.91 -11.27
N MET A 167 -2.31 -12.31 -10.63
CA MET A 167 -1.77 -12.78 -9.35
C MET A 167 -2.79 -12.69 -8.21
N ILE A 168 -3.62 -11.64 -8.19
CA ILE A 168 -4.71 -11.47 -7.22
C ILE A 168 -5.77 -12.55 -7.42
N VAL A 169 -6.21 -12.79 -8.65
CA VAL A 169 -7.19 -13.85 -8.95
C VAL A 169 -6.65 -15.22 -8.52
N ALA A 170 -5.40 -15.52 -8.86
CA ALA A 170 -4.73 -16.75 -8.43
C ALA A 170 -4.65 -16.86 -6.89
N SER A 171 -4.31 -15.76 -6.21
CA SER A 171 -4.24 -15.72 -4.74
C SER A 171 -5.60 -15.90 -4.09
N CYS A 172 -6.68 -15.32 -4.64
CA CYS A 172 -8.03 -15.57 -4.16
C CYS A 172 -8.42 -17.05 -4.32
N GLY A 173 -8.07 -17.66 -5.45
CA GLY A 173 -8.29 -19.09 -5.70
C GLY A 173 -7.52 -20.00 -4.73
N GLU A 174 -6.30 -19.62 -4.34
CA GLU A 174 -5.48 -20.33 -3.35
C GLU A 174 -6.01 -20.15 -1.91
N LEU A 175 -6.42 -18.93 -1.54
CA LEU A 175 -6.83 -18.61 -0.17
C LEU A 175 -8.25 -19.09 0.14
N SER A 176 -9.12 -19.15 -0.86
CA SER A 176 -10.50 -19.65 -0.77
C SER A 176 -10.60 -21.03 -0.06
N PRO A 177 -9.92 -22.10 -0.51
CA PRO A 177 -9.98 -23.40 0.17
C PRO A 177 -9.38 -23.35 1.57
N LYS A 178 -8.29 -22.60 1.80
CA LYS A 178 -7.67 -22.46 3.13
C LYS A 178 -8.60 -21.81 4.15
N VAL A 179 -9.35 -20.79 3.72
CA VAL A 179 -10.40 -20.15 4.54
C VAL A 179 -11.53 -21.13 4.86
N SER A 180 -11.90 -22.01 3.92
CA SER A 180 -12.86 -23.10 4.16
C SER A 180 -12.32 -24.11 5.18
N ASP A 181 -11.04 -24.48 5.09
CA ASP A 181 -10.38 -25.42 6.00
C ASP A 181 -10.36 -24.91 7.45
N VAL A 182 -10.29 -23.60 7.66
CA VAL A 182 -10.46 -22.97 8.98
C VAL A 182 -11.82 -23.34 9.59
N CYS A 183 -12.90 -23.29 8.80
CA CYS A 183 -14.23 -23.71 9.27
C CYS A 183 -14.23 -25.19 9.64
N GLY A 184 -13.64 -26.04 8.79
CA GLY A 184 -13.50 -27.48 9.08
C GLY A 184 -12.67 -27.75 10.36
N ALA A 185 -11.60 -26.98 10.59
CA ALA A 185 -10.79 -27.06 11.80
C ALA A 185 -11.57 -26.65 13.06
N VAL A 186 -12.39 -25.59 12.97
CA VAL A 186 -13.28 -25.17 14.07
C VAL A 186 -14.35 -26.21 14.37
N GLN A 187 -14.95 -26.82 13.35
CA GLN A 187 -15.99 -27.84 13.53
C GLN A 187 -15.46 -29.10 14.23
N ARG A 188 -14.16 -29.41 14.05
CA ARG A 188 -13.48 -30.53 14.71
C ARG A 188 -13.23 -30.31 16.21
N ILE A 189 -13.28 -29.08 16.71
CA ILE A 189 -13.12 -28.78 18.15
C ILE A 189 -14.27 -29.43 18.93
N ARG A 190 -13.96 -30.32 19.87
CA ARG A 190 -14.96 -31.05 20.68
C ARG A 190 -15.08 -30.52 22.09
N THR A 191 -14.04 -29.87 22.60
CA THR A 191 -13.97 -29.46 24.00
C THR A 191 -13.64 -27.98 24.15
N TYR A 192 -14.03 -27.39 25.28
CA TYR A 192 -13.69 -26.02 25.62
C TYR A 192 -12.17 -25.81 25.83
N GLN A 193 -11.44 -26.83 26.29
CA GLN A 193 -9.98 -26.76 26.44
C GLN A 193 -9.27 -26.68 25.08
N GLU A 194 -9.72 -27.48 24.09
CA GLU A 194 -9.25 -27.36 22.70
C GLU A 194 -9.58 -25.98 22.12
N LEU A 195 -10.75 -25.43 22.45
CA LEU A 195 -11.12 -24.07 22.03
C LEU A 195 -10.16 -23.02 22.61
N LYS A 196 -9.81 -23.12 23.89
CA LYS A 196 -8.89 -22.20 24.58
C LYS A 196 -7.50 -22.24 23.95
N GLN A 197 -7.01 -23.43 23.59
CA GLN A 197 -5.74 -23.60 22.87
C GLN A 197 -5.79 -23.03 21.44
N LYS A 198 -6.99 -22.89 20.87
CA LYS A 198 -7.22 -22.36 19.52
C LYS A 198 -7.79 -20.94 19.50
N VAL A 199 -7.63 -20.14 20.56
CA VAL A 199 -7.98 -18.70 20.57
C VAL A 199 -7.31 -17.94 19.42
N GLN A 200 -6.11 -18.36 19.01
CA GLN A 200 -5.39 -17.79 17.86
C GLN A 200 -6.16 -17.96 16.54
N LEU A 201 -7.02 -18.98 16.42
CA LEU A 201 -7.87 -19.20 15.25
C LEU A 201 -8.93 -18.12 15.12
N GLY A 202 -9.57 -17.75 16.24
CA GLY A 202 -10.52 -16.64 16.27
C GLY A 202 -9.85 -15.30 15.95
N LYS A 203 -8.63 -15.09 16.46
CA LYS A 203 -7.81 -13.91 16.14
C LYS A 203 -7.46 -13.86 14.65
N ALA A 204 -6.99 -14.96 14.07
CA ALA A 204 -6.65 -15.03 12.65
C ALA A 204 -7.87 -14.69 11.77
N VAL A 205 -9.05 -15.24 12.07
CA VAL A 205 -10.29 -14.91 11.34
C VAL A 205 -10.66 -13.43 11.50
N ALA A 206 -10.49 -12.85 12.69
CA ALA A 206 -10.73 -11.43 12.92
C ALA A 206 -9.74 -10.54 12.14
N ASP A 207 -8.46 -10.91 12.10
CA ASP A 207 -7.41 -10.19 11.36
C ASP A 207 -7.66 -10.25 9.85
N VAL A 208 -8.05 -11.41 9.32
CA VAL A 208 -8.49 -11.59 7.92
C VAL A 208 -9.69 -10.70 7.61
N LYS A 209 -10.71 -10.70 8.48
CA LYS A 209 -11.90 -9.86 8.31
C LYS A 209 -11.55 -8.36 8.33
N LYS A 210 -10.62 -7.95 9.19
CA LYS A 210 -10.11 -6.58 9.27
C LYS A 210 -9.35 -6.19 8.01
N ALA A 211 -8.46 -7.05 7.51
CA ALA A 211 -7.72 -6.83 6.26
C ALA A 211 -8.66 -6.64 5.07
N LEU A 212 -9.79 -7.36 5.04
CA LEU A 212 -10.80 -7.27 3.98
C LEU A 212 -11.89 -6.21 4.25
N GLN A 213 -11.83 -5.47 5.36
CA GLN A 213 -12.83 -4.44 5.70
C GLN A 213 -13.03 -3.38 4.60
N PRO A 214 -11.97 -2.87 3.93
CA PRO A 214 -12.11 -1.82 2.91
C PRO A 214 -12.88 -2.27 1.65
N PHE A 215 -13.05 -3.57 1.45
CA PHE A 215 -13.68 -4.13 0.26
C PHE A 215 -15.15 -4.45 0.52
N PRO A 216 -16.06 -3.96 -0.34
CA PRO A 216 -17.48 -4.23 -0.19
C PRO A 216 -17.78 -5.71 -0.47
N SER A 217 -18.70 -6.27 0.31
CA SER A 217 -19.32 -7.55 -0.03
C SER A 217 -20.29 -7.36 -1.20
N SER A 218 -20.39 -8.32 -2.10
CA SER A 218 -21.37 -8.27 -3.19
C SER A 218 -22.80 -8.14 -2.63
N PRO A 219 -23.62 -7.19 -3.11
CA PRO A 219 -24.97 -6.96 -2.59
C PRO A 219 -25.91 -8.16 -2.79
N ALA A 220 -25.63 -9.01 -3.78
CA ALA A 220 -26.37 -10.26 -3.99
C ALA A 220 -26.19 -11.25 -2.83
N VAL A 221 -25.07 -11.15 -2.11
CA VAL A 221 -24.64 -12.13 -1.11
C VAL A 221 -25.22 -11.85 0.28
N GLN A 222 -25.63 -10.61 0.57
CA GLN A 222 -26.24 -10.28 1.86
C GLN A 222 -27.56 -11.04 2.12
N LYS A 223 -28.24 -11.50 1.06
CA LYS A 223 -29.51 -12.25 1.18
C LYS A 223 -29.33 -13.69 1.67
N SER A 224 -28.14 -14.28 1.51
CA SER A 224 -27.84 -15.67 1.90
C SER A 224 -26.96 -15.77 3.15
N ARG A 225 -26.81 -14.68 3.91
CA ARG A 225 -26.04 -14.68 5.16
C ARG A 225 -26.57 -15.77 6.09
N PRO A 226 -25.73 -16.72 6.53
CA PRO A 226 -26.13 -17.71 7.52
C PRO A 226 -26.67 -16.98 8.74
N ARG A 227 -27.91 -17.29 9.12
CA ARG A 227 -28.43 -16.81 10.40
C ARG A 227 -27.68 -17.58 11.48
N PRO A 228 -27.03 -16.90 12.43
CA PRO A 228 -26.55 -17.59 13.62
C PRO A 228 -27.71 -18.39 14.17
N THR A 229 -27.52 -19.68 14.45
CA THR A 229 -28.56 -20.47 15.10
C THR A 229 -28.90 -19.75 16.41
N ASP A 230 -30.17 -19.39 16.59
CA ASP A 230 -30.65 -18.75 17.82
C ASP A 230 -30.48 -19.73 18.97
N LEU A 231 -29.33 -19.66 19.64
CA LEU A 231 -29.11 -20.36 20.90
C LEU A 231 -29.71 -19.48 22.00
N PRO A 232 -30.48 -20.06 22.93
CA PRO A 232 -30.96 -19.31 24.07
C PRO A 232 -29.78 -18.67 24.82
N PRO A 233 -30.01 -17.52 25.48
CA PRO A 233 -29.04 -16.94 26.41
C PRO A 233 -28.81 -17.90 27.57
N GLY A 234 -27.86 -18.82 27.42
CA GLY A 234 -27.38 -19.66 28.50
C GLY A 234 -26.61 -18.85 29.55
N PRO A 235 -26.64 -19.27 30.83
CA PRO A 235 -25.91 -18.60 31.90
C PRO A 235 -24.40 -18.59 31.60
N PRO A 236 -23.67 -17.52 31.98
CA PRO A 236 -22.22 -17.46 31.82
C PRO A 236 -21.57 -18.57 32.67
N GLY A 237 -21.12 -19.67 32.04
CA GLY A 237 -20.45 -20.76 32.73
C GLY A 237 -20.60 -22.16 32.11
N THR A 238 -21.41 -22.34 31.08
CA THR A 238 -21.61 -23.63 30.40
C THR A 238 -20.67 -23.76 29.19
N THR A 239 -19.78 -24.76 29.23
CA THR A 239 -18.71 -25.00 28.26
C THR A 239 -19.20 -25.33 26.84
N GLU A 240 -20.35 -26.00 26.72
CA GLU A 240 -20.91 -26.44 25.44
C GLU A 240 -21.57 -25.30 24.67
N GLU A 241 -22.39 -24.49 25.33
CA GLU A 241 -23.09 -23.37 24.67
C GLU A 241 -22.11 -22.30 24.16
N GLN A 242 -21.03 -22.06 24.92
CA GLN A 242 -19.93 -21.19 24.48
C GLN A 242 -19.22 -21.75 23.25
N LEU A 243 -18.98 -23.06 23.20
CA LEU A 243 -18.39 -23.73 22.05
C LEU A 243 -19.29 -23.61 20.81
N VAL A 244 -20.59 -23.85 20.94
CA VAL A 244 -21.53 -23.71 19.80
C VAL A 244 -21.61 -22.26 19.33
N ARG A 245 -21.67 -21.28 20.25
CA ARG A 245 -21.62 -19.85 19.87
C ARG A 245 -20.34 -19.51 19.12
N PHE A 246 -19.19 -19.95 19.62
CA PHE A 246 -17.92 -19.73 18.95
C PHE A 246 -17.90 -20.32 17.54
N LYS A 247 -18.33 -21.58 17.37
CA LYS A 247 -18.42 -22.24 16.06
C LYS A 247 -19.30 -21.45 15.10
N ASN A 248 -20.46 -20.99 15.54
CA ASN A 248 -21.38 -20.18 14.75
C ASN A 248 -20.76 -18.83 14.37
N THR A 249 -20.09 -18.15 15.30
CA THR A 249 -19.41 -16.87 15.03
C THR A 249 -18.30 -17.03 13.99
N ILE A 250 -17.47 -18.07 14.10
CA ILE A 250 -16.42 -18.31 13.11
C ILE A 250 -17.03 -18.71 11.77
N GLN A 251 -18.06 -19.56 11.74
CA GLN A 251 -18.73 -19.94 10.50
C GLN A 251 -19.28 -18.73 9.73
N VAL A 252 -19.95 -17.81 10.42
CA VAL A 252 -20.43 -16.56 9.81
C VAL A 252 -19.28 -15.70 9.31
N SER A 253 -18.19 -15.59 10.08
CA SER A 253 -17.03 -14.79 9.71
C SER A 253 -16.27 -15.37 8.52
N VAL A 254 -16.08 -16.69 8.47
CA VAL A 254 -15.48 -17.42 7.34
C VAL A 254 -16.33 -17.22 6.10
N TRP A 255 -17.66 -17.38 6.21
CA TRP A 255 -18.57 -17.11 5.10
C TRP A 255 -18.43 -15.66 4.59
N GLU A 256 -18.40 -14.66 5.49
CA GLU A 256 -18.22 -13.25 5.09
C GLU A 256 -16.90 -13.01 4.34
N VAL A 257 -15.81 -13.62 4.82
CA VAL A 257 -14.49 -13.56 4.18
C VAL A 257 -14.52 -14.19 2.79
N GLN A 258 -15.11 -15.39 2.68
CA GLN A 258 -15.25 -16.13 1.43
C GLN A 258 -15.97 -15.28 0.37
N CYS A 259 -17.10 -14.70 0.75
CA CYS A 259 -17.90 -13.86 -0.12
C CYS A 259 -17.15 -12.59 -0.58
N LYS A 260 -16.25 -12.05 0.25
CA LYS A 260 -15.39 -10.93 -0.13
C LYS A 260 -14.27 -11.35 -1.08
N LEU A 261 -13.65 -12.50 -0.86
CA LEU A 261 -12.64 -13.03 -1.78
C LEU A 261 -13.24 -13.30 -3.16
N ASP A 262 -14.44 -13.89 -3.21
CA ASP A 262 -15.17 -14.14 -4.46
C ASP A 262 -15.54 -12.83 -5.16
N ALA A 263 -16.01 -11.83 -4.41
CA ALA A 263 -16.32 -10.50 -4.95
C ALA A 263 -15.07 -9.80 -5.49
N ILE A 264 -13.94 -9.87 -4.79
CA ILE A 264 -12.66 -9.33 -5.26
C ILE A 264 -12.25 -10.03 -6.55
N ALA A 265 -12.29 -11.37 -6.60
CA ALA A 265 -11.90 -12.13 -7.78
C ALA A 265 -12.78 -11.81 -9.00
N ALA A 266 -14.09 -11.60 -8.81
CA ALA A 266 -15.01 -11.24 -9.87
C ALA A 266 -14.84 -9.79 -10.36
N ASP A 267 -14.54 -8.87 -9.44
CA ASP A 267 -14.59 -7.43 -9.71
C ASP A 267 -13.23 -6.79 -9.96
N ILE A 268 -12.11 -7.46 -9.69
CA ILE A 268 -10.75 -6.87 -9.81
C ILE A 268 -10.42 -6.39 -11.23
N SER A 269 -11.04 -6.98 -12.25
CA SER A 269 -10.90 -6.56 -13.65
C SER A 269 -11.71 -5.31 -14.00
N LYS A 270 -12.61 -4.84 -13.12
CA LYS A 270 -13.42 -3.64 -13.35
C LYS A 270 -12.57 -2.38 -13.21
N PRO A 271 -12.78 -1.35 -14.06
CA PRO A 271 -12.02 -0.09 -13.98
C PRO A 271 -12.08 0.61 -12.62
N SER A 272 -13.17 0.41 -11.86
CA SER A 272 -13.36 0.99 -10.52
C SER A 272 -12.40 0.45 -9.46
N LEU A 273 -11.83 -0.75 -9.67
CA LEU A 273 -10.92 -1.39 -8.72
C LEU A 273 -9.45 -1.31 -9.14
N LYS A 274 -9.15 -0.96 -10.40
CA LYS A 274 -7.78 -0.68 -10.88
C LYS A 274 -6.95 0.21 -9.92
N PRO A 275 -7.44 1.37 -9.43
CA PRO A 275 -6.63 2.20 -8.52
C PRO A 275 -6.35 1.56 -7.16
N LYS A 276 -7.10 0.51 -6.78
CA LYS A 276 -6.99 -0.19 -5.49
C LYS A 276 -6.29 -1.54 -5.57
N VAL A 277 -5.77 -1.94 -6.74
CA VAL A 277 -5.11 -3.25 -6.96
C VAL A 277 -3.98 -3.49 -5.95
N LYS A 278 -3.18 -2.46 -5.64
CA LYS A 278 -2.09 -2.54 -4.65
C LYS A 278 -2.61 -2.77 -3.22
N GLU A 279 -3.71 -2.11 -2.85
CA GLU A 279 -4.36 -2.31 -1.54
C GLU A 279 -4.93 -3.73 -1.42
N VAL A 280 -5.54 -4.26 -2.49
CA VAL A 280 -6.04 -5.65 -2.54
C VAL A 280 -4.89 -6.63 -2.36
N ALA A 281 -3.79 -6.46 -3.09
CA ALA A 281 -2.62 -7.33 -2.97
C ALA A 281 -2.04 -7.33 -1.55
N ALA A 282 -1.95 -6.16 -0.91
CA ALA A 282 -1.51 -6.05 0.49
C ALA A 282 -2.47 -6.76 1.45
N ALA A 283 -3.78 -6.60 1.28
CA ALA A 283 -4.77 -7.29 2.08
C ALA A 283 -4.67 -8.81 1.95
N LEU A 284 -4.54 -9.34 0.73
CA LEU A 284 -4.38 -10.78 0.49
C LEU A 284 -3.07 -11.34 1.09
N LYS A 285 -2.00 -10.55 1.08
CA LYS A 285 -0.76 -10.91 1.79
C LYS A 285 -1.00 -11.08 3.29
N SER A 286 -1.67 -10.11 3.93
CA SER A 286 -2.03 -10.21 5.36
C SER A 286 -2.94 -11.40 5.65
N VAL A 287 -3.87 -11.73 4.75
CA VAL A 287 -4.71 -12.94 4.87
C VAL A 287 -3.86 -14.21 4.83
N ARG A 288 -2.91 -14.29 3.90
CA ARG A 288 -1.99 -15.44 3.80
C ARG A 288 -1.14 -15.61 5.07
N GLU A 289 -0.61 -14.53 5.62
CA GLU A 289 0.18 -14.56 6.87
C GLU A 289 -0.68 -15.02 8.07
N ALA A 290 -1.92 -14.53 8.18
CA ALA A 290 -2.85 -14.96 9.22
C ALA A 290 -3.20 -16.45 9.11
N LEU A 291 -3.42 -16.96 7.90
CA LEU A 291 -3.74 -18.38 7.65
C LEU A 291 -2.54 -19.30 7.87
N ALA A 292 -1.33 -18.88 7.51
CA ALA A 292 -0.12 -19.68 7.78
C ALA A 292 0.08 -19.95 9.28
N THR A 293 -0.33 -19.00 10.13
CA THR A 293 -0.33 -19.19 11.58
C THR A 293 -1.32 -20.29 12.01
N VAL A 294 -2.45 -20.42 11.31
CA VAL A 294 -3.46 -21.46 11.60
C VAL A 294 -2.96 -22.85 11.22
N ASP A 295 -2.32 -23.01 10.06
CA ASP A 295 -1.82 -24.31 9.59
C ASP A 295 -0.81 -24.89 10.60
N SER A 296 0.09 -24.06 11.13
CA SER A 296 1.05 -24.46 12.17
C SER A 296 0.38 -24.99 13.46
N LEU A 297 -0.79 -24.47 13.80
CA LEU A 297 -1.58 -24.89 14.98
C LEU A 297 -2.41 -26.15 14.70
N ALA A 298 -2.72 -26.44 13.44
CA ALA A 298 -3.45 -27.63 13.06
C ALA A 298 -2.55 -28.88 13.07
N GLU A 299 -1.28 -28.74 12.69
CA GLU A 299 -0.33 -29.86 12.58
C GLU A 299 0.34 -30.23 13.92
N GLY A 300 0.54 -29.27 14.83
CA GLY A 300 1.23 -29.50 16.11
C GLY A 300 0.46 -30.34 17.16
N GLY A 301 -0.82 -30.64 16.94
CA GLY A 301 -1.69 -31.31 17.92
C GLY A 301 -1.65 -32.84 17.93
N ALA A 302 -0.98 -33.49 16.97
CA ALA A 302 -1.07 -34.94 16.77
C ALA A 302 0.12 -35.77 17.29
N ALA A 303 1.23 -35.14 17.72
CA ALA A 303 2.50 -35.86 17.91
C ALA A 303 3.06 -35.93 19.35
N GLY A 304 2.33 -35.46 20.38
CA GLY A 304 2.92 -35.22 21.71
C GLY A 304 2.30 -35.99 22.88
N ALA A 305 2.21 -37.32 22.82
CA ALA A 305 1.88 -38.14 23.99
C ALA A 305 2.62 -39.49 23.94
N GLY A 306 3.93 -39.50 24.22
CA GLY A 306 4.68 -40.75 24.32
C GLY A 306 6.15 -40.59 24.73
N GLY A 307 6.42 -40.76 26.05
CA GLY A 307 7.74 -41.11 26.62
C GLY A 307 8.75 -39.96 26.76
N ALA A 308 9.75 -40.01 27.64
CA ALA A 308 10.10 -40.86 28.78
C ALA A 308 11.17 -40.10 29.58
N GLY A 309 11.34 -40.43 30.86
CA GLY A 309 12.29 -39.81 31.78
C GLY A 309 13.76 -39.90 31.35
N GLY A 310 14.55 -38.96 31.88
CA GLY A 310 15.99 -38.93 31.81
C GLY A 310 16.55 -37.92 32.81
N ASP A 311 17.12 -38.43 33.90
CA ASP A 311 17.90 -37.68 34.89
C ASP A 311 19.25 -37.25 34.29
N ALA A 312 19.56 -35.94 34.32
CA ALA A 312 20.91 -35.37 34.19
C ALA A 312 20.93 -33.89 34.66
N PRO A 313 22.09 -33.35 35.11
CA PRO A 313 22.15 -32.42 36.25
C PRO A 313 22.06 -30.92 35.91
N ALA A 314 21.75 -30.17 36.97
CA ALA A 314 21.41 -28.76 37.01
C ALA A 314 22.46 -27.80 36.43
N GLY A 315 22.08 -27.14 35.33
CA GLY A 315 22.55 -25.81 34.99
C GLY A 315 21.43 -24.81 35.24
N THR A 316 21.70 -23.72 35.97
CA THR A 316 20.75 -22.63 36.26
C THR A 316 20.47 -21.79 35.01
N GLY A 317 19.86 -22.40 34.01
CA GLY A 317 19.18 -21.72 32.90
C GLY A 317 17.72 -21.55 33.28
N ARG A 318 17.23 -20.31 33.23
CA ARG A 318 15.84 -19.96 33.54
C ARG A 318 14.91 -20.78 32.64
N ALA A 319 14.21 -21.75 33.23
CA ALA A 319 13.23 -22.56 32.51
C ALA A 319 12.13 -21.64 31.98
N ALA A 320 11.76 -21.82 30.71
CA ALA A 320 10.55 -21.23 30.17
C ALA A 320 9.34 -21.70 31.02
N PRO A 321 8.38 -20.82 31.30
CA PRO A 321 7.20 -21.17 32.11
C PRO A 321 6.50 -22.39 31.50
N LYS A 322 6.15 -23.35 32.37
CA LYS A 322 5.73 -24.70 31.94
C LYS A 322 4.25 -24.77 31.58
N THR A 323 3.46 -23.76 31.93
CA THR A 323 2.00 -23.73 31.74
C THR A 323 1.47 -22.29 31.67
N ASP A 324 0.45 -22.05 30.85
CA ASP A 324 -0.23 -20.74 30.71
C ASP A 324 -0.91 -20.23 32.00
N GLU A 325 -1.06 -21.07 33.02
CA GLU A 325 -1.58 -20.68 34.34
C GLU A 325 -0.60 -19.76 35.11
N GLU A 326 0.69 -19.77 34.78
CA GLU A 326 1.68 -18.83 35.36
C GLU A 326 1.56 -17.38 34.83
N PHE A 327 0.69 -17.13 33.83
CA PHE A 327 0.52 -15.79 33.24
C PHE A 327 -0.66 -14.99 33.82
N TYR A 328 -1.48 -15.58 34.70
CA TYR A 328 -2.57 -14.85 35.34
C TYR A 328 -2.09 -14.12 36.59
N LEU A 329 -1.93 -12.81 36.46
CA LEU A 329 -1.69 -11.90 37.58
C LEU A 329 -3.03 -11.59 38.26
N ASP A 330 -3.16 -11.95 39.54
CA ASP A 330 -4.23 -11.40 40.39
C ASP A 330 -3.92 -9.94 40.70
N PHE A 331 -4.64 -9.02 40.05
CA PHE A 331 -4.47 -7.59 40.22
C PHE A 331 -4.72 -7.12 41.67
N ASN A 332 -5.53 -7.85 42.44
CA ASN A 332 -5.80 -7.51 43.84
C ASN A 332 -4.61 -7.81 44.76
N ALA A 333 -3.68 -8.68 44.32
CA ALA A 333 -2.47 -8.99 45.07
C ALA A 333 -1.33 -7.99 44.83
N ILE A 334 -1.51 -7.02 43.93
CA ILE A 334 -0.52 -5.97 43.66
C ILE A 334 -0.71 -4.83 44.66
N THR A 335 0.31 -4.57 45.47
CA THR A 335 0.30 -3.43 46.40
C THR A 335 1.02 -2.25 45.77
N LEU A 336 0.38 -1.08 45.68
CA LEU A 336 1.02 0.16 45.18
C LEU A 336 1.72 0.88 46.34
N GLU A 337 3.02 1.21 46.18
CA GLU A 337 3.79 1.91 47.21
C GLU A 337 3.92 3.41 46.93
N LYS A 338 4.63 3.77 45.85
CA LYS A 338 5.07 5.16 45.59
C LYS A 338 4.91 5.51 44.12
N GLU A 339 4.35 6.68 43.81
CA GLU A 339 4.36 7.21 42.45
C GLU A 339 5.80 7.53 42.02
N ILE A 340 6.23 6.94 40.90
CA ILE A 340 7.59 7.10 40.34
C ILE A 340 7.59 7.86 39.00
N GLY A 341 6.42 8.15 38.42
CA GLY A 341 6.33 9.01 37.25
C GLY A 341 4.90 9.27 36.79
N LYS A 342 4.70 10.37 36.06
CA LYS A 342 3.41 10.75 35.46
C LYS A 342 3.62 11.18 34.01
N GLY A 343 2.80 10.66 33.11
CA GLY A 343 2.82 11.00 31.68
C GLY A 343 1.43 11.30 31.15
N ALA A 344 1.35 11.58 29.84
CA ALA A 344 0.08 11.90 29.16
C ALA A 344 -0.99 10.79 29.23
N TYR A 345 -0.57 9.56 29.55
CA TYR A 345 -1.42 8.37 29.56
C TYR A 345 -1.56 7.75 30.96
N GLY A 346 -1.36 8.55 32.02
CA GLY A 346 -1.57 8.15 33.41
C GLY A 346 -0.32 8.16 34.28
N LYS A 347 -0.40 7.49 35.43
CA LYS A 347 0.64 7.47 36.48
C LYS A 347 1.33 6.12 36.54
N VAL A 348 2.59 6.12 36.95
CA VAL A 348 3.39 4.91 37.17
C VAL A 348 3.76 4.87 38.64
N TYR A 349 3.46 3.75 39.29
CA TYR A 349 3.77 3.47 40.67
C TYR A 349 4.83 2.37 40.76
N LYS A 350 5.72 2.48 41.73
CA LYS A 350 6.43 1.33 42.27
C LYS A 350 5.44 0.55 43.14
N GLY A 351 5.37 -0.75 42.96
CA GLY A 351 4.54 -1.66 43.75
C GLY A 351 5.25 -2.95 44.10
N MET A 352 4.56 -3.82 44.82
CA MET A 352 5.00 -5.15 45.20
C MET A 352 3.99 -6.20 44.71
N TYR A 353 4.50 -7.27 44.11
CA TYR A 353 3.73 -8.46 43.74
C TYR A 353 4.59 -9.70 43.98
N ASP A 354 4.08 -10.66 44.75
CA ASP A 354 4.80 -11.89 45.13
C ASP A 354 6.23 -11.62 45.66
N ASN A 355 6.35 -10.70 46.62
CA ASN A 355 7.62 -10.22 47.20
C ASN A 355 8.63 -9.64 46.20
N ARG A 356 8.20 -9.26 45.00
CA ARG A 356 9.04 -8.61 43.99
C ARG A 356 8.60 -7.18 43.76
N VAL A 357 9.58 -6.30 43.57
CA VAL A 357 9.34 -4.91 43.16
C VAL A 357 8.89 -4.90 41.70
N VAL A 358 7.75 -4.26 41.44
CA VAL A 358 7.16 -4.10 40.11
C VAL A 358 6.88 -2.63 39.81
N ALA A 359 6.78 -2.28 38.52
CA ALA A 359 6.28 -0.98 38.08
C ALA A 359 4.86 -1.15 37.54
N VAL A 360 3.90 -0.40 38.07
CA VAL A 360 2.48 -0.50 37.75
C VAL A 360 2.03 0.81 37.12
N LYS A 361 1.59 0.76 35.86
CA LYS A 361 1.04 1.92 35.15
C LYS A 361 -0.48 1.90 35.25
N THR A 362 -1.05 2.95 35.82
CA THR A 362 -2.50 3.15 35.89
C THR A 362 -2.94 4.17 34.84
N ILE A 363 -4.11 3.94 34.25
CA ILE A 363 -4.76 4.89 33.34
C ILE A 363 -5.89 5.53 34.13
N GLU A 364 -5.82 6.84 34.36
CA GLU A 364 -6.94 7.59 34.93
C GLU A 364 -7.99 7.72 33.82
N ILE A 365 -9.08 6.96 33.92
CA ILE A 365 -10.25 7.14 33.07
C ILE A 365 -11.09 8.23 33.73
N THR A 366 -10.92 9.48 33.31
CA THR A 366 -11.84 10.55 33.66
C THR A 366 -13.12 10.31 32.87
N ASP A 367 -14.17 9.82 33.52
CA ASP A 367 -15.48 9.70 32.89
C ASP A 367 -16.04 11.13 32.70
N PRO A 368 -16.28 11.61 31.47
CA PRO A 368 -16.65 13.01 31.22
C PRO A 368 -18.10 13.35 31.60
N LYS A 369 -18.75 12.55 32.46
CA LYS A 369 -20.18 12.64 32.79
C LYS A 369 -20.51 12.68 34.29
N GLU A 370 -19.53 12.82 35.18
CA GLU A 370 -19.77 13.19 36.59
C GLU A 370 -19.47 14.66 36.88
#